data_AF-A0A6I4YD10-F1
#
_entry.id   AF-A0A6I4YD10-F1
#
_cell.length_a   1.000
_cell.length_b   1.000
_cell.length_c   1.000
_cell.angle_alpha   90.00
_cell.angle_beta   90.00
_cell.angle_gamma   90.00
#
_symmetry.space_group_name_H-M   'P 1'
#
loop_
_entity.id
_entity.type
_entity.pdbx_description
1 polymer ?
#
loop_
_entity_poly.entity_id
_entity_poly.type
_entity_poly.pdbx_seq_one_letter_code
_entity_poly.pdbx_strand_id
1 'polypeptide(L)'
;MSGQATVNAPPLPEGVMSQALQSEQILLPVLQTLEKNSAIPQEEKARLGRQIRREIQDQNLKTLTLTSRLDFNGNGTYTVRSRARHPEAARVLANLTSAALVNWDRGRGLTTIRLGLSGFDAQLKEINAQLSGRALTPTERQSLLARQARIQDSRVQLAILENSAVGVLSPLVSAQVPRLPVSPKPLRNAVLAALLGLLLGVAGAALASLSDRTIRTEEDMLPLGLPTLATLPRLRQRDVLLRGIVRAARQAGLYEAVGFLRVNLMATLATRPHPVVMMTSTAPGEGKSSVTATLADGMASSGQRVLIIDADLRRGTQAAVWKKYDEVGNWKTLGATGGARTTPEALLRPHEIEVLQVEPNVDVLPAGPGIANSLSIFNQADIMQALNLWRQHYDVILVDTAPLLALADGLVLGRHADAVIMVVEYGQTNIHGAASALRRAEQAGLKIIGSVINKANAREESSYNYSYSYGAPAEPERV
;
A
#
# COMPACT_ATOMS: atom_id res chain seq x y z
N MET A 1 -3.16 -33.75 -12.59
CA MET A 1 -2.57 -34.39 -13.80
C MET A 1 -3.68 -34.96 -14.65
N SER A 2 -3.52 -35.05 -15.98
CA SER A 2 -4.59 -35.54 -16.88
C SER A 2 -4.18 -36.74 -17.72
N GLY A 3 -4.84 -37.89 -17.53
CA GLY A 3 -4.74 -39.06 -18.41
C GLY A 3 -5.81 -39.00 -19.51
N GLN A 4 -5.52 -39.56 -20.69
CA GLN A 4 -6.42 -39.54 -21.85
C GLN A 4 -6.62 -40.95 -22.43
N ALA A 5 -7.86 -41.40 -22.58
CA ALA A 5 -8.21 -42.66 -23.25
C ALA A 5 -9.25 -42.42 -24.35
N THR A 6 -9.19 -43.19 -25.44
CA THR A 6 -9.99 -42.97 -26.67
C THR A 6 -10.81 -44.20 -27.03
N VAL A 7 -12.07 -44.00 -27.47
CA VAL A 7 -13.04 -45.04 -27.83
C VAL A 7 -13.73 -44.70 -29.16
N ASN A 8 -13.97 -45.68 -30.05
CA ASN A 8 -14.67 -45.50 -31.35
C ASN A 8 -16.20 -45.44 -31.20
N ALA A 9 -16.93 -44.79 -32.12
CA ALA A 9 -18.39 -44.59 -32.09
C ALA A 9 -19.03 -44.64 -33.50
N PRO A 10 -20.22 -45.24 -33.68
CA PRO A 10 -21.29 -44.83 -34.66
C PRO A 10 -22.56 -44.20 -33.98
N PRO A 11 -23.60 -43.71 -34.72
CA PRO A 11 -24.37 -42.53 -34.32
C PRO A 11 -25.24 -42.74 -33.09
N LEU A 12 -24.86 -42.09 -31.99
CA LEU A 12 -25.70 -41.82 -30.84
C LEU A 12 -26.13 -40.34 -30.89
N PRO A 13 -27.36 -39.99 -30.47
CA PRO A 13 -27.79 -38.59 -30.41
C PRO A 13 -26.82 -37.73 -29.58
N GLU A 14 -26.59 -36.49 -30.00
CA GLU A 14 -25.67 -35.58 -29.29
C GLU A 14 -26.08 -35.43 -27.82
N GLY A 15 -25.10 -35.57 -26.91
CA GLY A 15 -25.30 -35.40 -25.46
C GLY A 15 -25.61 -36.67 -24.66
N VAL A 16 -26.03 -37.78 -25.29
CA VAL A 16 -26.36 -39.04 -24.60
C VAL A 16 -25.14 -39.60 -23.84
N MET A 17 -23.95 -39.51 -24.43
CA MET A 17 -22.72 -40.00 -23.81
C MET A 17 -22.25 -39.12 -22.63
N SER A 18 -22.49 -37.82 -22.70
CA SER A 18 -22.19 -36.89 -21.60
C SER A 18 -23.13 -37.13 -20.41
N GLN A 19 -24.40 -37.38 -20.68
CA GLN A 19 -25.39 -37.77 -19.66
C GLN A 19 -25.11 -39.16 -19.09
N ALA A 20 -24.70 -40.11 -19.93
CA ALA A 20 -24.30 -41.44 -19.52
C ALA A 20 -23.13 -41.38 -18.53
N LEU A 21 -22.10 -40.57 -18.82
CA LEU A 21 -20.97 -40.36 -17.90
C LEU A 21 -21.41 -39.82 -16.53
N GLN A 22 -22.48 -39.02 -16.48
CA GLN A 22 -23.05 -38.49 -15.23
C GLN A 22 -23.95 -39.49 -14.49
N SER A 23 -24.33 -40.59 -15.13
CA SER A 23 -25.19 -41.60 -14.53
C SER A 23 -24.47 -42.39 -13.44
N GLU A 24 -25.20 -42.70 -12.37
CA GLU A 24 -24.73 -43.59 -11.32
C GLU A 24 -24.39 -45.00 -11.85
N GLN A 25 -25.07 -45.43 -12.93
CA GLN A 25 -24.83 -46.73 -13.58
C GLN A 25 -23.42 -46.89 -14.12
N ILE A 26 -22.76 -45.80 -14.53
CA ILE A 26 -21.38 -45.82 -15.03
C ILE A 26 -20.38 -45.50 -13.92
N LEU A 27 -20.70 -44.54 -13.04
CA LEU A 27 -19.73 -44.07 -12.05
C LEU A 27 -19.63 -44.95 -10.79
N LEU A 28 -20.71 -45.63 -10.36
CA LEU A 28 -20.64 -46.55 -9.22
C LEU A 28 -19.69 -47.74 -9.45
N PRO A 29 -19.72 -48.44 -10.60
CA PRO A 29 -18.75 -49.49 -10.89
C PRO A 29 -17.29 -48.98 -10.95
N VAL A 30 -17.09 -47.76 -11.46
CA VAL A 30 -15.78 -47.11 -11.48
C VAL A 30 -15.27 -46.88 -10.06
N LEU A 31 -16.11 -46.37 -9.16
CA LEU A 31 -15.76 -46.14 -7.77
C LEU A 31 -15.45 -47.43 -7.02
N GLN A 32 -16.26 -48.48 -7.21
CA GLN A 32 -16.02 -49.79 -6.58
C GLN A 32 -14.70 -50.43 -7.05
N THR A 33 -14.38 -50.27 -8.34
CA THR A 33 -13.13 -50.79 -8.90
C THR A 33 -11.92 -49.95 -8.49
N LEU A 34 -12.10 -48.64 -8.32
CA LEU A 34 -11.09 -47.71 -7.82
C LEU A 34 -10.67 -48.05 -6.38
N GLU A 35 -11.63 -48.37 -5.50
CA GLU A 35 -11.37 -48.74 -4.11
C GLU A 35 -10.48 -49.99 -4.02
N LYS A 36 -10.71 -50.99 -4.88
CA LYS A 36 -9.98 -52.26 -4.92
C LYS A 36 -8.60 -52.19 -5.60
N ASN A 37 -8.27 -51.08 -6.29
CA ASN A 37 -7.05 -51.01 -7.12
C ASN A 37 -5.76 -50.79 -6.29
N SER A 38 -4.78 -51.68 -6.34
CA SER A 38 -3.56 -51.57 -5.52
C SER A 38 -2.56 -50.47 -5.95
N ALA A 39 -2.67 -49.93 -7.17
CA ALA A 39 -1.70 -48.98 -7.73
C ALA A 39 -1.88 -47.52 -7.25
N ILE A 40 -2.92 -47.23 -6.46
CA ILE A 40 -3.23 -45.87 -5.97
C ILE A 40 -3.13 -45.85 -4.45
N PRO A 41 -2.48 -44.82 -3.84
CA PRO A 41 -2.48 -44.63 -2.39
C PRO A 41 -3.89 -44.57 -1.78
N GLN A 42 -4.09 -45.16 -0.60
CA GLN A 42 -5.40 -45.25 0.05
C GLN A 42 -6.04 -43.87 0.31
N GLU A 43 -5.23 -42.87 0.66
CA GLU A 43 -5.68 -41.49 0.85
C GLU A 43 -6.25 -40.86 -0.44
N GLU A 44 -5.59 -41.09 -1.58
CA GLU A 44 -6.01 -40.54 -2.85
C GLU A 44 -7.30 -41.23 -3.35
N LYS A 45 -7.46 -42.54 -3.10
CA LYS A 45 -8.71 -43.26 -3.37
C LYS A 45 -9.88 -42.66 -2.60
N ALA A 46 -9.71 -42.48 -1.29
CA ALA A 46 -10.75 -41.92 -0.43
C ALA A 46 -11.10 -40.48 -0.84
N ARG A 47 -10.09 -39.67 -1.23
CA ARG A 47 -10.29 -38.31 -1.74
C ARG A 47 -11.07 -38.30 -3.04
N LEU A 48 -10.65 -39.09 -4.05
CA LEU A 48 -11.31 -39.18 -5.35
C LEU A 48 -12.74 -39.72 -5.21
N GLY A 49 -12.95 -40.74 -4.36
CA GLY A 49 -14.27 -41.30 -4.11
C GLY A 49 -15.24 -40.27 -3.54
N ARG A 50 -14.83 -39.50 -2.51
CA ARG A 50 -15.65 -38.41 -1.96
C ARG A 50 -15.90 -37.31 -2.98
N GLN A 51 -14.87 -36.94 -3.76
CA GLN A 51 -14.97 -35.88 -4.75
C GLN A 51 -15.94 -36.24 -5.87
N ILE A 52 -15.82 -37.44 -6.45
CA ILE A 52 -16.70 -37.90 -7.54
C ILE A 52 -18.14 -38.03 -7.04
N ARG A 53 -18.39 -38.58 -5.85
CA ARG A 53 -19.76 -38.66 -5.30
C ARG A 53 -20.41 -37.28 -5.12
N ARG A 54 -19.65 -36.27 -4.68
CA ARG A 54 -20.13 -34.88 -4.61
C ARG A 54 -20.40 -34.31 -6.00
N GLU A 55 -19.50 -34.51 -6.95
CA GLU A 55 -19.68 -34.02 -8.33
C GLU A 55 -20.88 -34.66 -9.04
N ILE A 56 -21.24 -35.91 -8.71
CA ILE A 56 -22.48 -36.56 -9.18
C ILE A 56 -23.70 -35.85 -8.61
N GLN A 57 -23.72 -35.58 -7.30
CA GLN A 57 -24.83 -34.86 -6.64
C GLN A 57 -25.00 -33.44 -7.19
N ASP A 58 -23.90 -32.74 -7.43
CA ASP A 58 -23.87 -31.37 -7.97
C ASP A 58 -24.11 -31.32 -9.49
N GLN A 59 -24.28 -32.46 -10.16
CA GLN A 59 -24.38 -32.60 -11.63
C GLN A 59 -23.26 -31.88 -12.40
N ASN A 60 -22.07 -31.75 -11.80
CA ASN A 60 -20.96 -30.98 -12.34
C ASN A 60 -19.64 -31.75 -12.23
N LEU A 61 -19.43 -32.65 -13.19
CA LEU A 61 -18.21 -33.45 -13.27
C LEU A 61 -17.02 -32.60 -13.75
N LYS A 62 -16.07 -32.36 -12.84
CA LYS A 62 -14.79 -31.66 -13.12
C LYS A 62 -13.60 -32.61 -13.09
N THR A 63 -13.74 -33.71 -12.35
CA THR A 63 -12.75 -34.78 -12.20
C THR A 63 -12.71 -35.67 -13.43
N LEU A 64 -13.86 -35.95 -14.03
CA LEU A 64 -14.01 -36.76 -15.23
C LEU A 64 -14.70 -35.92 -16.31
N THR A 65 -14.09 -35.85 -17.49
CA THR A 65 -14.65 -35.10 -18.62
C THR A 65 -14.59 -35.96 -19.87
N LEU A 66 -15.64 -35.90 -20.68
CA LEU A 66 -15.73 -36.58 -21.96
C LEU A 66 -15.80 -35.52 -23.05
N THR A 67 -14.90 -35.61 -24.03
CA THR A 67 -14.93 -34.79 -25.24
C THR A 67 -15.07 -35.69 -26.45
N SER A 68 -16.01 -35.39 -27.34
CA SER A 68 -16.22 -36.12 -28.57
C SER A 68 -15.64 -35.38 -29.78
N ARG A 69 -15.19 -36.13 -30.78
CA ARG A 69 -14.91 -35.66 -32.14
C ARG A 69 -15.60 -36.63 -33.09
N LEU A 70 -16.77 -36.25 -33.57
CA LEU A 70 -17.63 -37.07 -34.43
C LEU A 70 -17.77 -36.39 -35.80
N ASP A 71 -17.93 -37.19 -36.85
CA ASP A 71 -18.33 -36.72 -38.17
C ASP A 71 -19.86 -36.57 -38.27
N PHE A 72 -20.35 -36.11 -39.43
CA PHE A 72 -21.79 -35.93 -39.69
C PHE A 72 -22.60 -37.23 -39.64
N ASN A 73 -21.94 -38.38 -39.77
CA ASN A 73 -22.57 -39.70 -39.68
C ASN A 73 -22.54 -40.25 -38.24
N GLY A 74 -22.09 -39.44 -37.28
CA GLY A 74 -21.95 -39.81 -35.87
C GLY A 74 -20.81 -40.79 -35.62
N ASN A 75 -19.91 -40.99 -36.59
CA ASN A 75 -18.73 -41.81 -36.44
C ASN A 75 -17.57 -40.99 -35.87
N GLY A 76 -16.82 -41.54 -34.92
CA GLY A 76 -15.61 -40.87 -34.46
C GLY A 76 -15.12 -41.31 -33.10
N THR A 77 -14.49 -40.39 -32.38
CA THR A 77 -13.77 -40.72 -31.15
C THR A 77 -14.32 -40.00 -29.93
N TYR A 78 -14.52 -40.76 -28.87
CA TYR A 78 -14.75 -40.24 -27.52
C TYR A 78 -13.45 -40.26 -26.75
N THR A 79 -13.11 -39.12 -26.14
CA THR A 79 -11.92 -38.96 -25.32
C THR A 79 -12.32 -38.75 -23.87
N VAL A 80 -11.95 -39.70 -23.01
CA VAL A 80 -12.11 -39.60 -21.55
C VAL A 80 -10.87 -38.95 -20.95
N ARG A 81 -11.08 -37.87 -20.20
CA ARG A 81 -10.03 -37.19 -19.44
C ARG A 81 -10.35 -37.22 -17.95
N SER A 82 -9.39 -37.60 -17.15
CA SER A 82 -9.48 -37.60 -15.69
C SER A 82 -8.54 -36.56 -15.09
N ARG A 83 -8.82 -36.09 -13.86
CA ARG A 83 -7.93 -35.24 -13.08
C ARG A 83 -7.67 -35.82 -11.69
N ALA A 84 -6.42 -36.11 -11.37
CA ALA A 84 -6.01 -36.55 -10.04
C ALA A 84 -4.72 -35.84 -9.58
N ARG A 85 -4.42 -35.92 -8.27
CA ARG A 85 -3.15 -35.40 -7.71
C ARG A 85 -1.98 -36.28 -8.15
N HIS A 86 -2.18 -37.59 -8.13
CA HIS A 86 -1.18 -38.57 -8.57
C HIS A 86 -1.30 -38.90 -10.07
N PRO A 87 -0.19 -39.01 -10.80
CA PRO A 87 -0.18 -39.40 -12.21
C PRO A 87 -0.87 -40.75 -12.47
N GLU A 88 -0.55 -41.75 -11.65
CA GLU A 88 -1.12 -43.10 -11.74
C GLU A 88 -2.63 -43.12 -11.48
N ALA A 89 -3.09 -42.33 -10.50
CA ALA A 89 -4.51 -42.23 -10.19
C ALA A 89 -5.30 -41.63 -11.38
N ALA A 90 -4.73 -40.64 -12.07
CA ALA A 90 -5.35 -40.08 -13.28
C ALA A 90 -5.45 -41.15 -14.39
N ARG A 91 -4.35 -41.88 -14.64
CA ARG A 91 -4.33 -42.95 -15.64
C ARG A 91 -5.37 -44.03 -15.35
N VAL A 92 -5.35 -44.59 -14.15
CA VAL A 92 -6.27 -45.65 -13.72
C VAL A 92 -7.71 -45.18 -13.82
N LEU A 93 -8.01 -43.97 -13.34
CA LEU A 93 -9.36 -43.42 -13.37
C LEU A 93 -9.87 -43.25 -14.82
N ALA A 94 -9.05 -42.73 -15.74
CA ALA A 94 -9.44 -42.60 -17.15
C ALA A 94 -9.69 -43.96 -17.83
N ASN A 95 -8.86 -44.96 -17.53
CA ASN A 95 -9.02 -46.32 -18.06
C ASN A 95 -10.27 -47.01 -17.51
N LEU A 96 -10.51 -46.93 -16.20
CA LEU A 96 -11.69 -47.50 -15.56
C LEU A 96 -12.98 -46.88 -16.11
N THR A 97 -13.00 -45.55 -16.28
CA THR A 97 -14.14 -44.86 -16.87
C THR A 97 -14.37 -45.26 -18.32
N SER A 98 -13.31 -45.41 -19.12
CA SER A 98 -13.43 -45.87 -20.51
C SER A 98 -13.98 -47.30 -20.59
N ALA A 99 -13.50 -48.20 -19.73
CA ALA A 99 -14.01 -49.57 -19.64
C ALA A 99 -15.48 -49.61 -19.20
N ALA A 100 -15.86 -48.76 -18.23
CA ALA A 100 -17.24 -48.66 -17.76
C ALA A 100 -18.18 -48.16 -18.86
N LEU A 101 -17.75 -47.21 -19.69
CA LEU A 101 -18.54 -46.72 -20.84
C LEU A 101 -18.75 -47.82 -21.89
N VAL A 102 -17.70 -48.58 -22.23
CA VAL A 102 -17.81 -49.71 -23.18
C VAL A 102 -18.75 -50.79 -22.64
N ASN A 103 -18.67 -51.11 -21.35
CA ASN A 103 -19.53 -52.11 -20.72
C ASN A 103 -20.99 -51.63 -20.63
N TRP A 104 -21.22 -50.36 -20.32
CA TRP A 104 -22.55 -49.76 -20.34
C TRP A 104 -23.17 -49.83 -21.74
N ASP A 105 -22.39 -49.52 -22.77
CA ASP A 105 -22.86 -49.58 -24.15
C ASP A 105 -23.22 -51.01 -24.60
N ARG A 106 -22.36 -52.00 -24.28
CA ARG A 106 -22.69 -53.42 -24.49
C ARG A 106 -23.98 -53.81 -23.74
N GLY A 107 -24.12 -53.35 -22.50
CA GLY A 107 -25.30 -53.60 -21.67
C GLY A 107 -26.60 -53.07 -22.29
N ARG A 108 -26.59 -51.85 -22.83
CA ARG A 108 -27.76 -51.30 -23.55
C ARG A 108 -28.16 -52.14 -24.76
N GLY A 109 -27.19 -52.55 -25.58
CA GLY A 109 -27.46 -53.39 -26.74
C GLY A 109 -28.08 -54.74 -26.36
N LEU A 110 -27.61 -55.33 -25.26
CA LEU A 110 -28.14 -56.58 -24.72
C LEU A 110 -29.55 -56.44 -24.13
N THR A 111 -29.94 -55.28 -23.61
CA THR A 111 -31.28 -55.09 -23.03
C THR A 111 -32.38 -55.34 -24.06
N THR A 112 -32.25 -54.81 -25.28
CA THR A 112 -33.24 -55.02 -26.35
C THR A 112 -33.30 -56.50 -26.76
N ILE A 113 -32.15 -57.16 -26.86
CA ILE A 113 -32.06 -58.58 -27.19
C ILE A 113 -32.74 -59.45 -26.11
N ARG A 114 -32.46 -59.18 -24.84
CA ARG A 114 -33.05 -59.90 -23.70
C ARG A 114 -34.56 -59.70 -23.59
N LEU A 115 -35.04 -58.48 -23.83
CA LEU A 115 -36.48 -58.21 -23.90
C LEU A 115 -37.13 -59.03 -25.03
N GLY A 116 -36.51 -59.08 -26.20
CA GLY A 116 -36.97 -59.93 -27.32
C GLY A 116 -36.99 -61.42 -26.96
N LEU A 117 -35.93 -61.95 -26.35
CA LEU A 117 -35.85 -63.33 -25.87
C LEU A 117 -36.95 -63.65 -24.85
N SER A 118 -37.17 -62.77 -23.88
CA SER A 118 -38.24 -62.93 -22.89
C SER A 118 -39.64 -62.93 -23.52
N GLY A 119 -39.83 -62.14 -24.59
CA GLY A 119 -41.07 -62.14 -25.37
C GLY A 119 -41.30 -63.46 -26.11
N PHE A 120 -40.26 -64.03 -26.72
CA PHE A 120 -40.35 -65.36 -27.33
C PHE A 120 -40.61 -66.46 -26.29
N ASP A 121 -39.98 -66.40 -25.12
CA ASP A 121 -40.22 -67.33 -24.02
C ASP A 121 -41.69 -67.29 -23.55
N ALA A 122 -42.27 -66.09 -23.44
CA ALA A 122 -43.68 -65.92 -23.10
C ALA A 122 -44.61 -66.50 -24.20
N GLN A 123 -44.31 -66.27 -25.47
CA GLN A 123 -45.08 -66.82 -26.59
C GLN A 123 -45.01 -68.35 -26.65
N LEU A 124 -43.84 -68.94 -26.42
CA LEU A 124 -43.68 -70.40 -26.36
C LEU A 124 -44.47 -70.99 -25.18
N LYS A 125 -44.47 -70.32 -24.02
CA LYS A 125 -45.25 -70.73 -22.86
C LYS A 125 -46.75 -70.72 -23.15
N GLU A 126 -47.24 -69.70 -23.85
CA GLU A 126 -48.64 -69.59 -24.28
C GLU A 126 -49.02 -70.69 -25.28
N ILE A 127 -48.20 -70.92 -26.31
CA ILE A 127 -48.44 -71.99 -27.29
C ILE A 127 -48.43 -73.37 -26.62
N ASN A 128 -47.50 -73.62 -25.68
CA ASN A 128 -47.47 -74.86 -24.90
C ASN A 128 -48.72 -75.05 -24.04
N ALA A 129 -49.24 -73.97 -23.44
CA ALA A 129 -50.49 -74.01 -22.69
C ALA A 129 -51.68 -74.35 -23.62
N GLN A 130 -51.76 -73.75 -24.81
CA GLN A 130 -52.79 -74.04 -25.81
C GLN A 130 -52.73 -75.48 -26.32
N LEU A 131 -51.52 -76.01 -26.58
CA LEU A 131 -51.29 -77.41 -26.97
C LEU A 131 -51.70 -78.43 -25.87
N SER A 132 -51.71 -78.01 -24.61
CA SER A 132 -52.10 -78.82 -23.46
C SER A 132 -53.61 -78.75 -23.15
N GLY A 133 -54.36 -77.87 -23.82
CA GLY A 133 -55.81 -77.73 -23.70
C GLY A 133 -56.60 -78.90 -24.31
N ARG A 134 -57.85 -79.09 -23.88
CA ARG A 134 -58.66 -80.26 -24.26
C ARG A 134 -59.43 -80.03 -25.58
N ALA A 135 -59.34 -81.01 -26.48
CA ALA A 135 -60.00 -81.14 -27.79
C ALA A 135 -59.57 -80.15 -28.89
N LEU A 136 -58.30 -80.24 -29.31
CA LEU A 136 -57.80 -79.63 -30.54
C LEU A 136 -58.06 -80.55 -31.75
N THR A 137 -58.46 -79.98 -32.88
CA THR A 137 -58.53 -80.75 -34.15
C THR A 137 -57.11 -81.10 -34.64
N PRO A 138 -56.93 -82.17 -35.44
CA PRO A 138 -55.60 -82.54 -35.98
C PRO A 138 -54.92 -81.39 -36.73
N THR A 139 -55.70 -80.61 -37.48
CA THR A 139 -55.22 -79.47 -38.28
C THR A 139 -54.76 -78.31 -37.41
N GLU A 140 -55.47 -77.99 -36.32
CA GLU A 140 -55.09 -76.96 -35.34
C GLU A 140 -53.83 -77.35 -34.55
N ARG A 141 -53.71 -78.62 -34.19
CA ARG A 141 -52.50 -79.12 -33.52
C ARG A 141 -51.28 -78.96 -34.41
N GLN A 142 -51.40 -79.28 -35.69
CA GLN A 142 -50.30 -79.17 -36.64
C GLN A 142 -49.92 -77.71 -36.93
N SER A 143 -50.89 -76.79 -36.98
CA SER A 143 -50.60 -75.36 -37.14
C SER A 143 -49.91 -74.76 -35.91
N LEU A 144 -50.29 -75.17 -34.69
CA LEU A 144 -49.64 -74.76 -33.44
C LEU A 144 -48.21 -75.30 -33.32
N LEU A 145 -47.97 -76.56 -33.68
CA LEU A 145 -46.61 -77.14 -33.72
C LEU A 145 -45.72 -76.43 -34.75
N ALA A 146 -46.26 -76.11 -35.94
CA ALA A 146 -45.53 -75.34 -36.93
C ALA A 146 -45.22 -73.91 -36.44
N ARG A 147 -46.13 -73.28 -35.69
CA ARG A 147 -45.90 -71.98 -35.07
C ARG A 147 -44.85 -72.05 -33.96
N GLN A 148 -44.88 -73.09 -33.12
CA GLN A 148 -43.89 -73.33 -32.07
C GLN A 148 -42.48 -73.44 -32.66
N ALA A 149 -42.30 -74.27 -33.68
CA ALA A 149 -41.01 -74.44 -34.36
C ALA A 149 -40.47 -73.10 -34.89
N ARG A 150 -41.31 -72.30 -35.56
CA ARG A 150 -40.91 -70.96 -36.05
C ARG A 150 -40.45 -70.02 -34.94
N ILE A 151 -41.17 -69.97 -33.82
CA ILE A 151 -40.79 -69.12 -32.68
C ILE A 151 -39.51 -69.62 -32.02
N GLN A 152 -39.34 -70.93 -31.91
CA GLN A 152 -38.13 -71.55 -31.35
C GLN A 152 -36.90 -71.26 -32.21
N ASP A 153 -37.02 -71.35 -33.54
CA ASP A 153 -35.95 -70.96 -34.47
C ASP A 153 -35.59 -69.48 -34.34
N SER A 154 -36.61 -68.61 -34.26
CA SER A 154 -36.42 -67.16 -34.10
C SER A 154 -35.72 -66.82 -32.78
N ARG A 155 -36.06 -67.54 -31.70
CA ARG A 155 -35.41 -67.41 -30.40
C ARG A 155 -33.94 -67.86 -30.45
N VAL A 156 -33.64 -68.99 -31.09
CA VAL A 156 -32.25 -69.49 -31.21
C VAL A 156 -31.40 -68.49 -32.00
N GLN A 157 -31.92 -67.95 -33.10
CA GLN A 157 -31.22 -66.91 -33.88
C GLN A 157 -30.92 -65.67 -33.02
N LEU A 158 -31.89 -65.21 -32.22
CA LEU A 158 -31.69 -64.05 -31.34
C LEU A 158 -30.72 -64.35 -30.18
N ALA A 159 -30.70 -65.58 -29.67
CA ALA A 159 -29.76 -66.02 -28.61
C ALA A 159 -28.31 -66.08 -29.11
N ILE A 160 -28.09 -66.43 -30.38
CA ILE A 160 -26.77 -66.37 -31.02
C ILE A 160 -26.27 -64.92 -31.10
N LEU A 161 -27.18 -63.97 -31.39
CA LEU A 161 -26.88 -62.54 -31.39
C LEU A 161 -26.56 -62.03 -29.97
N GLU A 162 -27.19 -62.55 -28.92
CA GLU A 162 -26.85 -62.19 -27.53
C GLU A 162 -25.39 -62.52 -27.21
N ASN A 163 -24.92 -63.71 -27.60
CA ASN A 163 -23.54 -64.14 -27.36
C ASN A 163 -22.52 -63.43 -28.27
N SER A 164 -22.98 -62.93 -29.43
CA SER A 164 -22.14 -62.23 -30.42
C SER A 164 -22.25 -60.71 -30.33
N ALA A 165 -23.03 -60.17 -29.39
CA ALA A 165 -23.26 -58.75 -29.24
C ALA A 165 -21.97 -58.03 -28.82
N VAL A 166 -21.24 -57.54 -29.81
CA VAL A 166 -20.17 -56.57 -29.62
C VAL A 166 -20.84 -55.22 -29.46
N GLY A 167 -20.60 -54.54 -28.33
CA GLY A 167 -21.04 -53.16 -28.14
C GLY A 167 -20.52 -52.28 -29.29
N VAL A 168 -21.19 -51.16 -29.48
CA VAL A 168 -20.87 -50.15 -30.50
C VAL A 168 -19.51 -49.50 -30.21
N LEU A 169 -19.17 -49.37 -28.94
CA LEU A 169 -17.92 -48.79 -28.46
C LEU A 169 -16.79 -49.83 -28.39
N SER A 170 -15.63 -49.52 -28.96
CA SER A 170 -14.40 -50.31 -28.82
C SER A 170 -13.25 -49.49 -28.23
N PRO A 171 -12.46 -50.05 -27.28
CA PRO A 171 -11.31 -49.36 -26.71
C PRO A 171 -10.22 -49.21 -27.78
N LEU A 172 -9.75 -47.98 -28.01
CA LEU A 172 -8.71 -47.70 -29.01
C LEU A 172 -7.32 -47.61 -28.37
N VAL A 173 -7.17 -46.78 -27.32
CA VAL A 173 -5.88 -46.57 -26.63
C VAL A 173 -6.09 -46.38 -25.13
N SER A 174 -5.25 -47.04 -24.33
CA SER A 174 -5.20 -46.85 -22.88
C SER A 174 -4.49 -45.55 -22.48
N ALA A 175 -4.90 -44.97 -21.36
CA ALA A 175 -4.29 -43.77 -20.83
C ALA A 175 -2.81 -43.99 -20.48
N GLN A 176 -1.99 -42.99 -20.81
CA GLN A 176 -0.60 -42.89 -20.42
C GLN A 176 -0.45 -42.10 -19.12
N VAL A 177 0.62 -42.39 -18.37
CA VAL A 177 0.96 -41.65 -17.14
C VAL A 177 1.42 -40.23 -17.52
N PRO A 178 0.77 -39.16 -17.02
CA PRO A 178 1.15 -37.79 -17.36
C PRO A 178 2.52 -37.45 -16.76
N ARG A 179 3.44 -36.95 -17.58
CA ARG A 179 4.80 -36.59 -17.15
C ARG A 179 4.91 -35.23 -16.45
N LEU A 180 3.96 -34.32 -16.71
CA LEU A 180 3.98 -32.95 -16.18
C LEU A 180 2.63 -32.56 -15.53
N PRO A 181 2.64 -31.77 -14.45
CA PRO A 181 1.43 -31.19 -13.87
C PRO A 181 0.77 -30.20 -14.83
N VAL A 182 -0.56 -30.31 -14.99
CA VAL A 182 -1.36 -29.41 -15.85
C VAL A 182 -1.82 -28.15 -15.11
N SER A 183 -1.91 -28.22 -13.78
CA SER A 183 -2.34 -27.13 -12.89
C SER A 183 -1.87 -27.39 -11.45
N PRO A 184 -1.59 -26.35 -10.64
CA PRO A 184 -1.55 -24.92 -11.01
C PRO A 184 -0.32 -24.54 -11.85
N LYS A 185 -0.31 -23.33 -12.44
CA LYS A 185 0.85 -22.73 -13.12
C LYS A 185 1.50 -21.70 -12.18
N PRO A 186 2.31 -22.14 -11.19
CA PRO A 186 2.77 -21.29 -10.09
C PRO A 186 3.54 -20.06 -10.59
N LEU A 187 4.40 -20.22 -11.60
CA LEU A 187 5.16 -19.11 -12.18
C LEU A 187 4.26 -18.01 -12.77
N ARG A 188 3.24 -18.38 -13.55
CA ARG A 188 2.28 -17.41 -14.11
C ARG A 188 1.55 -16.65 -13.01
N ASN A 189 1.06 -17.36 -11.99
CA ASN A 189 0.34 -16.75 -10.89
C ASN A 189 1.25 -15.84 -10.06
N ALA A 190 2.51 -16.24 -9.84
CA ALA A 190 3.50 -15.44 -9.14
C ALA A 190 3.83 -14.15 -9.90
N VAL A 191 4.02 -14.21 -11.22
CA VAL A 191 4.25 -13.01 -12.06
C VAL A 191 3.05 -12.06 -12.00
N LEU A 192 1.83 -12.57 -12.12
CA LEU A 192 0.62 -11.74 -12.02
C LEU A 192 0.47 -11.09 -10.64
N ALA A 193 0.74 -11.84 -9.57
CA ALA A 193 0.70 -11.32 -8.21
C ALA A 193 1.79 -10.24 -7.97
N ALA A 194 3.00 -10.43 -8.50
CA ALA A 194 4.08 -9.46 -8.39
C ALA A 194 3.76 -8.16 -9.13
N LEU A 195 3.22 -8.23 -10.35
CA LEU A 195 2.79 -7.06 -11.12
C LEU A 195 1.69 -6.28 -10.41
N LEU A 196 0.68 -6.99 -9.88
CA LEU A 196 -0.40 -6.35 -9.12
C LEU A 196 0.12 -5.70 -7.82
N GLY A 197 1.02 -6.38 -7.11
CA GLY A 197 1.65 -5.85 -5.91
C GLY A 197 2.47 -4.59 -6.19
N LEU A 198 3.24 -4.57 -7.29
CA LEU A 198 3.99 -3.38 -7.71
C LEU A 198 3.05 -2.21 -8.04
N LEU A 199 1.98 -2.47 -8.80
CA LEU A 199 1.00 -1.44 -9.16
C LEU A 199 0.34 -0.83 -7.91
N LEU A 200 -0.09 -1.67 -6.98
CA LEU A 200 -0.68 -1.22 -5.71
C LEU A 200 0.34 -0.49 -4.84
N GLY A 201 1.60 -0.93 -4.83
CA GLY A 201 2.69 -0.26 -4.12
C GLY A 201 2.96 1.14 -4.65
N VAL A 202 3.04 1.30 -5.99
CA VAL A 202 3.22 2.61 -6.64
C VAL A 202 2.02 3.51 -6.40
N ALA A 203 0.80 2.99 -6.56
CA ALA A 203 -0.43 3.75 -6.29
C ALA A 203 -0.50 4.20 -4.82
N GLY A 204 -0.16 3.31 -3.87
CA GLY A 204 -0.10 3.63 -2.45
C GLY A 204 0.95 4.70 -2.13
N ALA A 205 2.14 4.61 -2.72
CA ALA A 205 3.19 5.62 -2.56
C ALA A 205 2.77 6.98 -3.14
N ALA A 206 2.14 7.00 -4.32
CA ALA A 206 1.61 8.22 -4.93
C ALA A 206 0.52 8.86 -4.07
N LEU A 207 -0.44 8.08 -3.58
CA LEU A 207 -1.49 8.58 -2.67
C LEU A 207 -0.91 9.12 -1.35
N ALA A 208 0.07 8.43 -0.77
CA ALA A 208 0.77 8.92 0.42
C ALA A 208 1.48 10.25 0.15
N SER A 209 2.14 10.39 -1.02
CA SER A 209 2.79 11.63 -1.43
C SER A 209 1.80 12.78 -1.66
N LEU A 210 0.62 12.50 -2.22
CA LEU A 210 -0.43 13.52 -2.42
C LEU A 210 -1.10 13.94 -1.10
N SER A 211 -1.07 13.07 -0.09
CA SER A 211 -1.57 13.39 1.25
C SER A 211 -0.56 14.17 2.10
N ASP A 212 0.69 14.27 1.66
CA ASP A 212 1.70 15.09 2.32
C ASP A 212 1.41 16.56 2.05
N ARG A 213 0.94 17.26 3.09
CA ARG A 213 0.62 18.71 3.06
C ARG A 213 1.64 19.51 3.86
N THR A 214 2.90 19.10 3.82
CA THR A 214 3.99 19.81 4.47
C THR A 214 4.57 20.89 3.56
N ILE A 215 5.04 21.98 4.16
CA ILE A 215 5.68 23.09 3.45
C ILE A 215 7.09 22.66 3.06
N ARG A 216 7.42 22.72 1.78
CA ARG A 216 8.75 22.40 1.24
C ARG A 216 9.30 23.52 0.36
N THR A 217 8.44 24.25 -0.32
CA THR A 217 8.81 25.27 -1.30
C THR A 217 8.18 26.61 -0.96
N GLU A 218 8.66 27.67 -1.61
CA GLU A 218 8.04 28.99 -1.52
C GLU A 218 6.62 28.99 -2.13
N GLU A 219 6.36 28.12 -3.12
CA GLU A 219 5.05 27.96 -3.75
C GLU A 219 3.98 27.48 -2.76
N ASP A 220 4.37 26.67 -1.78
CA ASP A 220 3.47 26.19 -0.72
C ASP A 220 2.98 27.34 0.20
N MET A 221 3.72 28.45 0.24
CA MET A 221 3.40 29.63 1.05
C MET A 221 2.53 30.65 0.29
N LEU A 222 2.51 30.61 -1.05
CA LEU A 222 1.72 31.53 -1.87
C LEU A 222 0.22 31.51 -1.54
N PRO A 223 -0.45 30.34 -1.35
CA PRO A 223 -1.86 30.30 -0.97
C PRO A 223 -2.16 30.93 0.40
N LEU A 224 -1.14 31.04 1.26
CA LEU A 224 -1.25 31.67 2.57
C LEU A 224 -1.04 33.19 2.51
N GLY A 225 -0.73 33.74 1.33
CA GLY A 225 -0.47 35.17 1.14
C GLY A 225 0.80 35.67 1.84
N LEU A 226 1.71 34.76 2.20
CA LEU A 226 2.89 35.07 3.01
C LEU A 226 4.16 34.87 2.19
N PRO A 227 4.95 35.92 1.92
CA PRO A 227 6.19 35.80 1.15
C PRO A 227 7.27 35.07 1.95
N THR A 228 8.07 34.26 1.27
CA THR A 228 9.26 33.63 1.87
C THR A 228 10.42 34.61 1.84
N LEU A 229 10.93 35.00 3.02
CA LEU A 229 12.04 35.95 3.15
C LEU A 229 13.40 35.29 2.93
N ALA A 230 13.52 34.01 3.29
CA ALA A 230 14.70 33.18 3.06
C ALA A 230 14.38 31.70 3.29
N THR A 231 15.16 30.85 2.62
CA THR A 231 15.21 29.41 2.88
C THR A 231 16.58 29.05 3.45
N LEU A 232 16.60 28.47 4.66
CA LEU A 232 17.82 28.12 5.38
C LEU A 232 18.06 26.61 5.31
N PRO A 233 19.23 26.15 4.83
CA PRO A 233 19.54 24.73 4.72
C PRO A 233 19.72 24.08 6.10
N ARG A 234 19.48 22.78 6.17
CA ARG A 234 19.65 21.99 7.38
C ARG A 234 21.13 21.90 7.79
N LEU A 235 21.42 22.40 8.99
CA LEU A 235 22.73 22.22 9.61
C LEU A 235 22.94 20.76 10.00
N ARG A 236 24.17 20.26 9.78
CA ARG A 236 24.56 18.91 10.20
C ARG A 236 24.59 18.85 11.72
N GLN A 237 23.92 17.86 12.30
CA GLN A 237 23.81 17.71 13.75
C GLN A 237 25.18 17.59 14.44
N ARG A 238 26.15 16.94 13.80
CA ARG A 238 27.53 16.84 14.30
C ARG A 238 28.19 18.21 14.44
N ASP A 239 28.04 19.09 13.45
CA ASP A 239 28.67 20.41 13.46
C ASP A 239 28.03 21.32 14.51
N VAL A 240 26.70 21.25 14.65
CA VAL A 240 25.96 21.96 15.71
C VAL A 240 26.43 21.51 17.09
N LEU A 241 26.58 20.20 17.32
CA LEU A 241 27.05 19.65 18.60
C LEU A 241 28.52 19.98 18.88
N LEU A 242 29.39 20.05 17.87
CA LEU A 242 30.81 20.30 18.10
C LEU A 242 31.14 21.78 18.26
N ARG A 243 30.38 22.67 17.59
CA ARG A 243 30.78 24.07 17.40
C ARG A 243 29.73 25.08 17.87
N GLY A 244 28.51 24.63 18.16
CA GLY A 244 27.36 25.50 18.41
C GLY A 244 26.70 25.95 17.10
N ILE A 245 25.42 26.34 17.19
CA ILE A 245 24.55 26.63 16.04
C ILE A 245 25.14 27.75 15.17
N VAL A 246 25.55 28.86 15.78
CA VAL A 246 26.01 30.06 15.06
C VAL A 246 27.30 29.78 14.28
N ARG A 247 28.30 29.15 14.92
CA ARG A 247 29.56 28.78 14.24
C ARG A 247 29.34 27.71 13.17
N ALA A 248 28.45 26.74 13.41
CA ALA A 248 28.08 25.75 12.40
C ALA A 248 27.41 26.40 11.19
N ALA A 249 26.54 27.39 11.39
CA ALA A 249 25.89 28.15 10.31
C ALA A 249 26.91 28.91 9.45
N ARG A 250 27.88 29.60 10.09
CA ARG A 250 28.99 30.26 9.40
C ARG A 250 29.74 29.30 8.46
N GLN A 251 30.14 28.14 8.97
CA GLN A 251 30.94 27.18 8.21
C GLN A 251 30.18 26.42 7.14
N ALA A 252 28.88 26.19 7.35
CA ALA A 252 28.01 25.58 6.35
C ALA A 252 27.64 26.55 5.22
N GLY A 253 28.20 27.77 5.20
CA GLY A 253 27.98 28.74 4.13
C GLY A 253 26.60 29.39 4.17
N LEU A 254 25.91 29.40 5.31
CA LEU A 254 24.58 30.02 5.44
C LEU A 254 24.62 31.56 5.34
N TYR A 255 25.80 32.16 5.18
CA TYR A 255 25.99 33.61 5.03
C TYR A 255 25.13 34.22 3.94
N GLU A 256 24.98 33.54 2.80
CA GLU A 256 24.18 34.06 1.68
C GLU A 256 22.68 34.03 2.02
N ALA A 257 22.17 32.90 2.50
CA ALA A 257 20.76 32.75 2.87
C ALA A 257 20.35 33.68 4.03
N VAL A 258 21.22 33.86 5.02
CA VAL A 258 21.05 34.83 6.11
C VAL A 258 21.20 36.27 5.61
N GLY A 259 22.07 36.50 4.63
CA GLY A 259 22.21 37.76 3.92
C GLY A 259 20.92 38.16 3.21
N PHE A 260 20.29 37.25 2.48
CA PHE A 260 18.97 37.45 1.88
C PHE A 260 17.91 37.78 2.92
N LEU A 261 17.83 37.00 4.01
CA LEU A 261 16.91 37.27 5.11
C LEU A 261 17.09 38.69 5.67
N ARG A 262 18.34 39.09 5.92
CA ARG A 262 18.68 40.43 6.42
C ARG A 262 18.27 41.52 5.43
N VAL A 263 18.60 41.37 4.15
CA VAL A 263 18.27 42.37 3.11
C VAL A 263 16.77 42.52 2.96
N ASN A 264 16.02 41.42 2.84
CA ASN A 264 14.57 41.46 2.70
C ASN A 264 13.88 42.06 3.93
N LEU A 265 14.37 41.73 5.13
CA LEU A 265 13.88 42.30 6.38
C LEU A 265 14.14 43.81 6.46
N MET A 266 15.37 44.25 6.20
CA MET A 266 15.75 45.65 6.28
C MET A 266 15.08 46.49 5.19
N ALA A 267 14.85 45.94 4.00
CA ALA A 267 14.08 46.59 2.95
C ALA A 267 12.63 46.82 3.38
N THR A 268 12.01 45.81 4.01
CA THR A 268 10.63 45.92 4.54
C THR A 268 10.53 46.96 5.66
N LEU A 269 11.60 47.12 6.45
CA LEU A 269 11.65 47.99 7.61
C LEU A 269 12.41 49.31 7.38
N ALA A 270 12.66 49.69 6.13
CA ALA A 270 13.52 50.84 5.80
C ALA A 270 13.07 52.17 6.43
N THR A 271 11.78 52.32 6.75
CA THR A 271 11.21 53.53 7.38
C THR A 271 11.15 53.47 8.91
N ARG A 272 11.58 52.36 9.53
CA ARG A 272 11.54 52.12 10.97
C ARG A 272 12.97 52.20 11.53
N PRO A 273 13.36 53.31 12.18
CA PRO A 273 14.63 53.35 12.89
C PRO A 273 14.55 52.41 14.11
N HIS A 274 15.62 51.65 14.35
CA HIS A 274 15.73 50.72 15.49
C HIS A 274 14.58 49.70 15.61
N PRO A 275 14.32 48.88 14.57
CA PRO A 275 13.13 48.03 14.55
C PRO A 275 13.18 46.91 15.60
N VAL A 276 12.00 46.58 16.13
CA VAL A 276 11.73 45.38 16.94
C VAL A 276 11.11 44.33 16.03
N VAL A 277 11.82 43.22 15.85
CA VAL A 277 11.41 42.11 15.00
C VAL A 277 11.17 40.89 15.87
N MET A 278 9.95 40.38 15.85
CA MET A 278 9.59 39.17 16.58
C MET A 278 9.74 37.94 15.69
N MET A 279 10.42 36.93 16.21
CA MET A 279 10.53 35.61 15.61
C MET A 279 9.58 34.67 16.33
N THR A 280 8.72 33.99 15.57
CA THR A 280 7.82 32.96 16.09
C THR A 280 7.71 31.79 15.13
N SER A 281 6.97 30.77 15.51
CA SER A 281 6.80 29.56 14.73
C SER A 281 5.41 28.96 14.93
N THR A 282 5.03 27.97 14.14
CA THR A 282 3.74 27.29 14.28
C THR A 282 3.78 26.27 15.42
N ALA A 283 4.90 25.57 15.58
CA ALA A 283 5.10 24.47 16.51
C ALA A 283 6.51 24.47 17.14
N PRO A 284 6.70 23.81 18.30
CA PRO A 284 8.02 23.66 18.90
C PRO A 284 8.98 22.90 17.98
N GLY A 285 10.25 23.30 17.98
CA GLY A 285 11.30 22.57 17.27
C GLY A 285 11.58 23.03 15.83
N GLU A 286 10.77 23.93 15.25
CA GLU A 286 10.97 24.44 13.88
C GLU A 286 12.26 25.28 13.71
N GLY A 287 12.95 25.58 14.81
CA GLY A 287 14.28 26.20 14.82
C GLY A 287 14.28 27.72 14.88
N LYS A 288 13.17 28.35 15.26
CA LYS A 288 13.04 29.80 15.49
C LYS A 288 14.26 30.40 16.21
N SER A 289 14.69 29.80 17.31
CA SER A 289 15.76 30.32 18.16
C SER A 289 17.13 30.27 17.48
N SER A 290 17.35 29.22 16.66
CA SER A 290 18.53 29.10 15.80
C SER A 290 18.52 30.13 14.68
N VAL A 291 17.37 30.36 14.05
CA VAL A 291 17.20 31.40 13.02
C VAL A 291 17.45 32.79 13.63
N THR A 292 16.86 33.09 14.79
CA THR A 292 17.09 34.35 15.52
C THR A 292 18.57 34.57 15.79
N ALA A 293 19.27 33.57 16.32
CA ALA A 293 20.68 33.68 16.64
C ALA A 293 21.55 33.89 15.39
N THR A 294 21.27 33.15 14.32
CA THR A 294 22.02 33.27 13.06
C THR A 294 21.76 34.61 12.37
N LEU A 295 20.52 35.11 12.41
CA LEU A 295 20.18 36.43 11.89
C LEU A 295 20.88 37.55 12.68
N ALA A 296 20.88 37.47 14.01
CA ALA A 296 21.60 38.42 14.87
C ALA A 296 23.09 38.47 14.53
N ASP A 297 23.70 37.28 14.36
CA ASP A 297 25.10 37.16 13.96
C ASP A 297 25.41 37.80 12.60
N GLY A 298 24.52 37.58 11.61
CA GLY A 298 24.62 38.18 10.29
C GLY A 298 24.44 39.71 10.30
N MET A 299 23.56 40.24 11.15
CA MET A 299 23.38 41.68 11.35
C MET A 299 24.59 42.32 12.05
N ALA A 300 25.10 41.66 13.10
CA ALA A 300 26.29 42.10 13.82
C ALA A 300 27.54 42.10 12.96
N SER A 301 27.67 41.14 12.04
CA SER A 301 28.74 41.10 11.04
C SER A 301 28.71 42.30 10.07
N SER A 302 27.56 42.98 9.92
CA SER A 302 27.45 44.27 9.20
C SER A 302 27.60 45.50 10.11
N GLY A 303 28.03 45.32 11.36
CA GLY A 303 28.25 46.41 12.31
C GLY A 303 27.01 46.88 13.07
N GLN A 304 25.86 46.23 12.90
CA GLN A 304 24.65 46.58 13.65
C GLN A 304 24.73 46.05 15.08
N ARG A 305 24.34 46.86 16.06
CA ARG A 305 24.17 46.44 17.46
C ARG A 305 22.83 45.74 17.59
N VAL A 306 22.84 44.47 17.96
CA VAL A 306 21.63 43.63 18.07
C VAL A 306 21.40 43.22 19.51
N LEU A 307 20.17 43.42 19.99
CA LEU A 307 19.69 42.84 21.25
C LEU A 307 18.74 41.68 20.94
N ILE A 308 19.03 40.50 21.47
CA ILE A 308 18.11 39.35 21.45
C ILE A 308 17.38 39.29 22.79
N ILE A 309 16.05 39.28 22.76
CA ILE A 309 15.21 39.06 23.93
C ILE A 309 14.63 37.65 23.82
N ASP A 310 15.01 36.76 24.72
CA ASP A 310 14.41 35.44 24.83
C ASP A 310 13.13 35.55 25.66
N ALA A 311 12.01 35.66 24.96
CA ALA A 311 10.68 35.82 25.52
C ALA A 311 9.87 34.51 25.54
N ASP A 312 10.49 33.37 25.22
CA ASP A 312 9.93 32.05 25.54
C ASP A 312 10.18 31.74 27.02
N LEU A 313 9.42 32.40 27.90
CA LEU A 313 9.62 32.31 29.36
C LEU A 313 9.39 30.92 29.93
N ARG A 314 8.82 29.99 29.15
CA ARG A 314 8.61 28.60 29.60
C ARG A 314 9.80 27.73 29.29
N ARG A 315 10.37 27.88 28.09
CA ARG A 315 11.42 27.03 27.55
C ARG A 315 12.48 27.86 26.84
N GLY A 316 13.02 28.86 27.54
CA GLY A 316 14.07 29.73 27.01
C GLY A 316 15.25 28.91 26.49
N THR A 317 15.72 29.25 25.30
CA THR A 317 16.77 28.49 24.61
C THR A 317 17.95 29.33 24.18
N GLN A 318 17.84 30.67 24.13
CA GLN A 318 18.91 31.53 23.61
C GLN A 318 20.19 31.38 24.40
N ALA A 319 20.12 31.30 25.73
CA ALA A 319 21.29 31.06 26.57
C ALA A 319 22.03 29.77 26.19
N ALA A 320 21.30 28.72 25.80
CA ALA A 320 21.90 27.46 25.35
C ALA A 320 22.41 27.52 23.91
N VAL A 321 21.72 28.23 23.02
CA VAL A 321 22.12 28.45 21.61
C VAL A 321 23.46 29.18 21.53
N TRP A 322 23.66 30.16 22.41
CA TRP A 322 24.85 31.00 22.47
C TRP A 322 25.93 30.48 23.42
N LYS A 323 25.68 29.38 24.13
CA LYS A 323 26.68 28.78 25.00
C LYS A 323 27.82 28.22 24.15
N LYS A 324 28.94 28.92 24.18
CA LYS A 324 30.20 28.43 23.63
C LYS A 324 30.79 27.45 24.64
N TYR A 325 31.35 26.34 24.15
CA TYR A 325 32.13 25.44 24.98
C TYR A 325 33.26 26.26 25.63
N ASP A 326 33.21 26.41 26.95
CA ASP A 326 34.21 27.05 27.83
C ASP A 326 34.31 28.59 27.84
N GLU A 327 33.39 29.34 27.22
CA GLU A 327 33.34 30.81 27.36
C GLU A 327 32.12 31.23 28.21
N VAL A 328 32.36 31.98 29.30
CA VAL A 328 31.32 32.69 30.05
C VAL A 328 31.18 34.08 29.42
N GLY A 329 30.01 34.39 28.84
CA GLY A 329 29.75 35.71 28.28
C GLY A 329 29.85 36.80 29.36
N ASN A 330 30.25 38.00 28.96
CA ASN A 330 30.37 39.14 29.88
C ASN A 330 29.01 39.82 30.05
N TRP A 331 28.63 40.12 31.28
CA TRP A 331 27.44 40.92 31.55
C TRP A 331 27.75 42.40 31.39
N LYS A 332 26.86 43.11 30.69
CA LYS A 332 26.94 44.54 30.44
C LYS A 332 25.69 45.22 30.99
N THR A 333 25.87 46.22 31.82
CA THR A 333 24.77 47.02 32.35
C THR A 333 24.26 48.01 31.30
N LEU A 334 22.94 48.06 31.11
CA LEU A 334 22.26 49.08 30.32
C LEU A 334 21.31 49.83 31.27
N GLY A 335 21.69 51.05 31.62
CA GLY A 335 20.93 51.87 32.57
C GLY A 335 21.81 52.48 33.66
N ALA A 336 21.16 53.08 34.65
CA ALA A 336 21.84 53.77 35.76
C ALA A 336 22.29 52.80 36.87
N THR A 337 21.58 51.69 37.05
CA THR A 337 21.84 50.64 38.04
C THR A 337 21.73 49.29 37.33
N GLY A 338 22.58 48.32 37.67
CA GLY A 338 22.42 46.93 37.18
C GLY A 338 21.51 46.12 38.09
N GLY A 339 20.95 45.01 37.62
CA GLY A 339 20.27 44.06 38.51
C GLY A 339 19.31 43.06 37.87
N ALA A 340 18.67 43.41 36.75
CA ALA A 340 17.77 42.50 36.04
C ALA A 340 18.52 41.73 34.94
N ARG A 341 18.69 40.43 35.11
CA ARG A 341 19.45 39.56 34.19
C ARG A 341 18.58 38.65 33.34
N THR A 342 17.28 38.65 33.59
CA THR A 342 16.32 37.79 32.88
C THR A 342 15.23 38.62 32.22
N THR A 343 14.66 38.14 31.11
CA THR A 343 13.56 38.80 30.41
C THR A 343 12.40 39.19 31.32
N PRO A 344 11.91 38.33 32.24
CA PRO A 344 10.86 38.69 33.19
C PRO A 344 11.25 39.88 34.08
N GLU A 345 12.44 39.84 34.69
CA GLU A 345 12.90 40.89 35.60
C GLU A 345 13.10 42.21 34.85
N ALA A 346 13.66 42.14 33.64
CA ALA A 346 13.93 43.29 32.80
C ALA A 346 12.64 43.93 32.28
N LEU A 347 11.61 43.16 31.98
CA LEU A 347 10.30 43.71 31.62
C LEU A 347 9.62 44.43 32.80
N LEU A 348 9.84 43.96 34.04
CA LEU A 348 9.31 44.62 35.25
C LEU A 348 10.17 45.80 35.72
N ARG A 349 11.46 45.81 35.39
CA ARG A 349 12.45 46.85 35.76
C ARG A 349 13.30 47.24 34.56
N PRO A 350 12.72 47.92 33.54
CA PRO A 350 13.39 48.13 32.25
C PRO A 350 14.58 49.10 32.29
N HIS A 351 14.73 49.86 33.38
CA HIS A 351 15.83 50.80 33.58
C HIS A 351 17.08 50.19 34.24
N GLU A 352 16.98 48.95 34.74
CA GLU A 352 18.01 48.33 35.58
C GLU A 352 18.55 47.02 35.01
N ILE A 353 18.76 46.95 33.69
CA ILE A 353 19.03 45.66 33.04
C ILE A 353 20.51 45.39 32.86
N GLU A 354 20.88 44.13 32.94
CA GLU A 354 22.16 43.61 32.50
C GLU A 354 21.92 42.60 31.39
N VAL A 355 22.66 42.75 30.29
CA VAL A 355 22.58 41.86 29.13
C VAL A 355 23.85 41.05 29.01
N LEU A 356 23.72 39.82 28.52
CA LEU A 356 24.83 38.92 28.28
C LEU A 356 25.40 39.19 26.89
N GLN A 357 26.63 39.69 26.81
CA GLN A 357 27.34 39.80 25.56
C GLN A 357 27.81 38.42 25.11
N VAL A 358 27.34 37.97 23.95
CA VAL A 358 27.62 36.61 23.42
C VAL A 358 28.53 36.61 22.18
N GLU A 359 28.49 37.69 21.41
CA GLU A 359 29.39 38.00 20.30
C GLU A 359 29.60 39.52 20.21
N PRO A 360 30.62 40.00 19.48
CA PRO A 360 30.74 41.42 19.17
C PRO A 360 29.44 41.96 18.56
N ASN A 361 28.90 43.03 19.14
CA ASN A 361 27.63 43.65 18.76
C ASN A 361 26.37 42.78 18.93
N VAL A 362 26.44 41.62 19.58
CA VAL A 362 25.26 40.81 19.94
C VAL A 362 25.17 40.64 21.44
N ASP A 363 24.11 41.21 22.01
CA ASP A 363 23.76 41.08 23.40
C ASP A 363 22.45 40.27 23.55
N VAL A 364 22.35 39.47 24.60
CA VAL A 364 21.20 38.59 24.88
C VAL A 364 20.63 38.91 26.25
N LEU A 365 19.31 39.08 26.30
CA LEU A 365 18.52 39.06 27.52
C LEU A 365 17.85 37.67 27.61
N PRO A 366 18.37 36.76 28.45
CA PRO A 366 17.89 35.39 28.52
C PRO A 366 16.54 35.29 29.24
N ALA A 367 15.72 34.29 28.92
CA ALA A 367 14.41 34.09 29.54
C ALA A 367 14.50 33.84 31.06
N GLY A 368 15.63 33.30 31.54
CA GLY A 368 15.80 32.88 32.92
C GLY A 368 15.20 31.49 33.20
N PRO A 369 14.96 31.14 34.47
CA PRO A 369 14.32 29.87 34.82
C PRO A 369 12.88 29.83 34.29
N GLY A 370 12.43 28.66 33.83
CA GLY A 370 11.13 28.50 33.20
C GLY A 370 9.94 28.86 34.12
N ILE A 371 9.02 29.71 33.64
CA ILE A 371 7.86 30.22 34.39
C ILE A 371 6.56 29.66 33.81
N ALA A 372 5.75 29.01 34.64
CA ALA A 372 4.48 28.42 34.19
C ALA A 372 3.37 29.45 33.89
N ASN A 373 3.40 30.64 34.51
CA ASN A 373 2.43 31.71 34.31
C ASN A 373 3.05 32.95 33.63
N SER A 374 3.67 32.75 32.47
CA SER A 374 4.35 33.80 31.70
C SER A 374 3.44 34.98 31.32
N LEU A 375 2.15 34.74 31.04
CA LEU A 375 1.20 35.79 30.64
C LEU A 375 0.97 36.86 31.71
N SER A 376 1.03 36.53 33.00
CA SER A 376 0.84 37.55 34.04
C SER A 376 1.95 38.59 34.01
N ILE A 377 3.18 38.18 33.68
CA ILE A 377 4.34 39.09 33.58
C ILE A 377 4.14 40.02 32.38
N PHE A 378 3.77 39.48 31.22
CA PHE A 378 3.53 40.29 30.03
C PHE A 378 2.38 41.29 30.19
N ASN A 379 1.34 40.93 30.96
CA ASN A 379 0.22 41.83 31.22
C ASN A 379 0.52 42.90 32.28
N GLN A 380 1.48 42.66 33.18
CA GLN A 380 1.88 43.62 34.21
C GLN A 380 2.95 44.61 33.71
N ALA A 381 3.80 44.17 32.78
CA ALA A 381 4.89 44.95 32.25
C ALA A 381 4.42 45.99 31.21
N ASP A 382 5.02 47.18 31.24
CA ASP A 382 4.94 48.12 30.11
C ASP A 382 5.96 47.73 29.04
N ILE A 383 5.59 46.76 28.20
CA ILE A 383 6.44 46.23 27.13
C ILE A 383 6.87 47.34 26.16
N MET A 384 5.98 48.30 25.88
CA MET A 384 6.27 49.38 24.95
C MET A 384 7.34 50.32 25.51
N GLN A 385 7.23 50.69 26.79
CA GLN A 385 8.25 51.48 27.49
C GLN A 385 9.60 50.76 27.51
N ALA A 386 9.62 49.48 27.87
CA ALA A 386 10.84 48.67 27.91
C ALA A 386 11.54 48.65 26.55
N LEU A 387 10.82 48.32 25.47
CA LEU A 387 11.38 48.28 24.12
C LEU A 387 11.88 49.66 23.66
N ASN A 388 11.15 50.74 23.97
CA ASN A 388 11.57 52.10 23.60
C ASN A 388 12.84 52.56 24.32
N LEU A 389 13.06 52.13 25.56
CA LEU A 389 14.30 52.38 26.29
C LEU A 389 15.46 51.63 25.63
N TRP A 390 15.28 50.34 25.35
CA TRP A 390 16.35 49.50 24.81
C TRP A 390 16.71 49.85 23.36
N ARG A 391 15.74 50.31 22.56
CA ARG A 391 15.97 50.81 21.18
C ARG A 391 17.01 51.93 21.10
N GLN A 392 17.22 52.69 22.17
CA GLN A 392 18.23 53.76 22.19
C GLN A 392 19.66 53.22 22.16
N HIS A 393 19.86 51.97 22.56
CA HIS A 393 21.18 51.34 22.67
C HIS A 393 21.49 50.36 21.52
N TYR A 394 20.49 49.97 20.74
CA TYR A 394 20.60 48.92 19.72
C TYR A 394 20.00 49.34 18.39
N ASP A 395 20.62 48.90 17.30
CA ASP A 395 20.17 49.17 15.95
C ASP A 395 19.02 48.24 15.53
N VAL A 396 18.91 47.05 16.14
CA VAL A 396 17.79 46.12 15.95
C VAL A 396 17.55 45.35 17.25
N ILE A 397 16.28 45.11 17.59
CA ILE A 397 15.89 44.20 18.67
C ILE A 397 15.20 42.99 18.07
N LEU A 398 15.70 41.79 18.35
CA LEU A 398 15.10 40.52 17.94
C LEU A 398 14.42 39.85 19.15
N VAL A 399 13.13 39.57 19.05
CA VAL A 399 12.36 38.93 20.12
C VAL A 399 12.08 37.47 19.74
N ASP A 400 12.73 36.52 20.40
CA ASP A 400 12.45 35.09 20.25
C ASP A 400 11.29 34.70 21.16
N THR A 401 10.23 34.13 20.59
CA THR A 401 8.98 33.84 21.32
C THR A 401 8.62 32.37 21.27
N ALA A 402 7.62 31.97 22.06
CA ALA A 402 7.02 30.65 21.93
C ALA A 402 6.23 30.48 20.61
N PRO A 403 5.95 29.24 20.16
CA PRO A 403 5.12 28.98 18.98
C PRO A 403 3.67 29.43 19.16
N LEU A 404 3.08 30.03 18.12
CA LEU A 404 1.73 30.65 18.16
C LEU A 404 0.57 29.66 18.36
N LEU A 405 0.72 28.41 17.94
CA LEU A 405 -0.32 27.40 18.16
C LEU A 405 -0.27 26.83 19.58
N ALA A 406 0.91 26.87 20.21
CA ALA A 406 1.14 26.29 21.53
C ALA A 406 0.77 27.27 22.66
N LEU A 407 1.11 28.55 22.53
CA LEU A 407 1.04 29.53 23.62
C LEU A 407 0.58 30.91 23.14
N ALA A 408 -0.11 31.65 24.03
CA ALA A 408 -0.61 32.98 23.74
C ALA A 408 0.44 34.10 23.91
N ASP A 409 1.57 33.80 24.54
CA ASP A 409 2.64 34.75 24.88
C ASP A 409 3.09 35.58 23.67
N GLY A 410 3.32 34.92 22.53
CA GLY A 410 3.71 35.59 21.28
C GLY A 410 2.63 36.53 20.73
N LEU A 411 1.35 36.24 20.96
CA LEU A 411 0.25 37.11 20.51
C LEU A 411 0.19 38.43 21.28
N VAL A 412 0.58 38.42 22.57
CA VAL A 412 0.66 39.65 23.38
C VAL A 412 1.86 40.48 22.95
N LEU A 413 3.05 39.87 22.91
CA LEU A 413 4.29 40.55 22.54
C LEU A 413 4.29 41.08 21.10
N GLY A 414 3.72 40.32 20.17
CA GLY A 414 3.75 40.66 18.75
C GLY A 414 3.01 41.95 18.38
N ARG A 415 2.10 42.43 19.25
CA ARG A 415 1.44 43.74 19.08
C ARG A 415 2.39 44.92 19.25
N HIS A 416 3.50 44.71 19.96
CA HIS A 416 4.53 45.72 20.22
C HIS A 416 5.70 45.64 19.24
N ALA A 417 5.74 44.60 18.38
CA ALA A 417 6.75 44.45 17.35
C ALA A 417 6.42 45.28 16.10
N ASP A 418 7.46 45.76 15.42
CA ASP A 418 7.32 46.45 14.13
C ASP A 418 7.04 45.45 13.00
N ALA A 419 7.62 44.26 13.11
CA ALA A 419 7.42 43.14 12.20
C ALA A 419 7.48 41.80 12.94
N VAL A 420 6.78 40.81 12.40
CA VAL A 420 6.79 39.43 12.86
C VAL A 420 7.22 38.53 11.69
N ILE A 421 8.14 37.62 11.95
CA ILE A 421 8.58 36.60 11.00
C ILE A 421 8.15 35.23 11.51
N MET A 422 7.50 34.46 10.64
CA MET A 422 7.10 33.09 10.94
C MET A 422 8.13 32.09 10.43
N VAL A 423 8.74 31.32 11.34
CA VAL A 423 9.64 30.23 10.99
C VAL A 423 8.84 28.94 10.82
N VAL A 424 9.04 28.26 9.70
CA VAL A 424 8.45 26.96 9.39
C VAL A 424 9.56 25.94 9.09
N GLU A 425 9.32 24.66 9.35
CA GLU A 425 10.27 23.57 9.09
C GLU A 425 9.94 22.83 7.79
N TYR A 426 10.95 22.76 6.92
CA TYR A 426 10.89 22.03 5.65
C TYR A 426 10.44 20.58 5.84
N GLY A 427 9.39 20.19 5.11
CA GLY A 427 8.87 18.81 5.10
C GLY A 427 8.27 18.34 6.43
N GLN A 428 8.01 19.25 7.37
CA GLN A 428 7.40 18.92 8.67
C GLN A 428 6.22 19.83 9.00
N THR A 429 6.33 21.14 8.76
CA THR A 429 5.24 22.07 9.07
C THR A 429 4.08 21.85 8.11
N ASN A 430 2.91 21.52 8.66
CA ASN A 430 1.69 21.34 7.87
C ASN A 430 1.13 22.69 7.42
N ILE A 431 0.74 22.81 6.16
CA ILE A 431 0.14 24.02 5.57
C ILE A 431 -1.09 24.49 6.37
N HIS A 432 -1.95 23.57 6.83
CA HIS A 432 -3.11 23.91 7.67
C HIS A 432 -2.71 24.44 9.04
N GLY A 433 -1.57 23.95 9.58
CA GLY A 433 -0.98 24.46 10.81
C GLY A 433 -0.50 25.90 10.64
N ALA A 434 0.27 26.18 9.58
CA ALA A 434 0.71 27.52 9.23
C ALA A 434 -0.48 28.49 9.00
N ALA A 435 -1.48 28.07 8.22
CA ALA A 435 -2.71 28.84 8.02
C ALA A 435 -3.43 29.17 9.34
N SER A 436 -3.45 28.22 10.28
CA SER A 436 -4.07 28.42 11.59
C SER A 436 -3.28 29.40 12.46
N ALA A 437 -1.94 29.34 12.39
CA ALA A 437 -1.07 30.28 13.10
C ALA A 437 -1.22 31.70 12.54
N LEU A 438 -1.30 31.85 11.22
CA LEU A 438 -1.55 33.12 10.54
C LEU A 438 -2.89 33.73 10.96
N ARG A 439 -3.98 32.95 10.94
CA ARG A 439 -5.30 33.42 11.41
C ARG A 439 -5.28 33.92 12.85
N ARG A 440 -4.59 33.22 13.75
CA ARG A 440 -4.45 33.66 15.16
C ARG A 440 -3.67 34.97 15.27
N ALA A 441 -2.60 35.10 14.50
CA ALA A 441 -1.79 36.31 14.47
C ALA A 441 -2.56 37.50 13.90
N GLU A 442 -3.29 37.32 12.80
CA GLU A 442 -4.17 38.35 12.22
C GLU A 442 -5.25 38.80 13.21
N GLN A 443 -5.93 37.86 13.87
CA GLN A 443 -6.92 38.15 14.90
C GLN A 443 -6.35 38.95 16.08
N ALA A 444 -5.08 38.71 16.42
CA ALA A 444 -4.37 39.45 17.47
C ALA A 444 -3.74 40.77 16.98
N GLY A 445 -3.82 41.08 15.68
CA GLY A 445 -3.29 42.30 15.08
C GLY A 445 -1.77 42.30 14.87
N LEU A 446 -1.15 41.13 14.72
CA LEU A 446 0.29 41.00 14.45
C LEU A 446 0.62 41.37 13.01
N LYS A 447 1.76 42.05 12.83
CA LYS A 447 2.28 42.45 11.51
C LYS A 447 3.21 41.38 10.97
N ILE A 448 2.67 40.27 10.48
CA ILE A 448 3.50 39.23 9.86
C ILE A 448 3.93 39.70 8.47
N ILE A 449 5.24 39.84 8.27
CA ILE A 449 5.82 40.37 7.02
C ILE A 449 6.30 39.28 6.07
N GLY A 450 6.46 38.04 6.56
CA GLY A 450 6.92 36.92 5.77
C GLY A 450 7.28 35.70 6.61
N SER A 451 7.77 34.67 5.93
CA SER A 451 8.23 33.42 6.53
C SER A 451 9.70 33.12 6.27
N VAL A 452 10.26 32.23 7.09
CA VAL A 452 11.55 31.58 6.84
C VAL A 452 11.34 30.08 6.80
N ILE A 453 11.68 29.45 5.68
CA ILE A 453 11.68 27.99 5.55
C ILE A 453 13.00 27.48 6.08
N ASN A 454 12.99 26.85 7.26
CA ASN A 454 14.19 26.38 7.93
C ASN A 454 14.40 24.87 7.72
N LYS A 455 15.66 24.44 7.86
CA LYS A 455 16.10 23.05 7.70
C LYS A 455 15.82 22.47 6.31
N ALA A 456 15.87 23.31 5.28
CA ALA A 456 15.70 22.89 3.90
C ALA A 456 16.76 21.87 3.48
N ASN A 457 16.36 20.93 2.64
CA ASN A 457 17.27 19.92 2.12
C ASN A 457 18.01 20.49 0.90
N ALA A 458 19.28 20.85 1.08
CA ALA A 458 20.12 21.47 0.04
C ALA A 458 20.18 20.67 -1.28
N ARG A 459 19.94 19.35 -1.24
CA ARG A 459 19.90 18.50 -2.45
C ARG A 459 18.62 18.67 -3.27
N GLU A 460 17.48 18.97 -2.64
CA GLU A 460 16.20 19.13 -3.35
C GLU A 460 16.04 20.56 -3.91
N GLU A 461 16.58 21.57 -3.22
CA GLU A 461 16.65 22.95 -3.73
C GLU A 461 17.52 23.09 -4.99
N SER A 462 18.59 22.29 -5.12
CA SER A 462 19.47 22.32 -6.29
C SER A 462 18.80 21.90 -7.61
N SER A 463 17.64 21.23 -7.55
CA SER A 463 16.86 20.85 -8.73
C SER A 463 15.89 21.94 -9.20
N TYR A 464 15.64 22.97 -8.38
CA TYR A 464 14.74 24.08 -8.68
C TYR A 464 15.43 25.44 -8.77
N ASN A 465 16.61 25.63 -8.16
CA ASN A 465 17.43 26.83 -8.36
C ASN A 465 18.39 26.68 -9.53
N TYR A 466 18.11 27.41 -10.61
CA TYR A 466 19.08 27.80 -11.65
C TYR A 466 20.23 28.57 -10.98
N SER A 467 21.23 27.84 -10.47
CA SER A 467 22.38 28.44 -9.80
C SER A 467 23.38 28.95 -10.84
N TYR A 468 23.41 30.27 -11.00
CA TYR A 468 24.59 30.99 -11.50
C TYR A 468 25.71 30.84 -10.46
N SER A 469 26.49 29.77 -10.56
CA SER A 469 27.76 29.66 -9.86
C SER A 469 28.79 30.54 -10.57
N TYR A 470 29.16 31.67 -9.95
CA TYR A 470 30.41 32.35 -10.26
C TYR A 470 31.54 31.40 -9.83
N GLY A 471 32.22 30.81 -10.81
CA GLY A 471 33.46 30.08 -10.57
C GLY A 471 34.49 31.00 -9.93
N ALA A 472 34.98 30.62 -8.77
CA ALA A 472 36.17 31.25 -8.19
C ALA A 472 37.33 31.11 -9.20
N PRO A 473 38.06 32.19 -9.54
CA PRO A 473 39.21 32.09 -10.43
C PRO A 473 40.27 31.23 -9.74
N ALA A 474 40.75 30.20 -10.46
CA ALA A 474 41.84 29.35 -10.02
C ALA A 474 43.09 30.21 -9.73
N GLU A 475 43.67 30.03 -8.55
CA GLU A 475 44.97 30.61 -8.22
C GLU A 475 46.03 30.15 -9.24
N PRO A 476 46.88 31.06 -9.75
CA PRO A 476 47.93 30.68 -10.66
C PRO A 476 49.01 29.90 -9.92
N GLU A 477 49.34 28.74 -10.49
CA GLU A 477 50.48 27.89 -10.10
C GLU A 477 51.76 28.74 -10.06
N ARG A 478 52.46 28.73 -8.92
CA ARG A 478 53.78 29.34 -8.81
C ARG A 478 54.80 28.46 -9.53
N VAL A 479 55.49 29.06 -10.50
CA VAL A 479 56.66 28.51 -11.22
C VAL A 479 57.85 28.32 -10.29
#